data_AF-A0A956AY15-F1
#
_entry.id   AF-A0A956AY15-F1
#
_cell.length_a   1.000
_cell.length_b   1.000
_cell.length_c   1.000
_cell.angle_alpha   90.00
_cell.angle_beta   90.00
_cell.angle_gamma   90.00
#
_symmetry.space_group_name_H-M   'P 1'
#
loop_
_entity.id
_entity.type
_entity.pdbx_description
1 polymer ?
#
loop_
_entity_poly.entity_id
_entity_poly.type
_entity_poly.pdbx_seq_one_letter_code
_entity_poly.pdbx_strand_id
1 'polypeptide(L)'
;MTPTLLASPAAHGHAPPPLWITLLFAGILVALIACLAFEEKIHAKKSVIAGGFAVITLLLGAAFHLLPVGPLVNVFGEQLPVPVYVQGVDWSVISIILGSSVFVDVVSRTGLFSWIAIRLTKQSGGDPLKLLWSYGLMTVVFSAVLNNVTAMIIVGSLSAVSLGKLGRTDKLLGFLVIEGLLTNVGGLLTLIS
;
A
#
# COMPACT_ATOMS: atom_id res chain seq x y z
N MET A 1 19.86 -10.22 -43.74
CA MET A 1 19.42 -11.60 -43.42
C MET A 1 19.10 -11.66 -41.94
N THR A 2 17.84 -11.44 -41.62
CA THR A 2 17.27 -11.49 -40.27
C THR A 2 16.49 -12.79 -40.11
N PRO A 3 16.77 -13.63 -39.12
CA PRO A 3 15.77 -14.51 -38.57
C PRO A 3 15.23 -13.89 -37.29
N THR A 4 14.03 -13.33 -37.43
CA THR A 4 12.93 -13.34 -36.46
C THR A 4 13.15 -14.24 -35.23
N LEU A 5 13.57 -13.64 -34.11
CA LEU A 5 13.33 -14.16 -32.76
C LEU A 5 11.84 -13.98 -32.45
N LEU A 6 11.02 -14.86 -33.02
CA LEU A 6 9.73 -15.20 -32.46
C LEU A 6 10.02 -15.79 -31.09
N ALA A 7 9.78 -15.00 -30.05
CA ALA A 7 9.47 -15.52 -28.74
C ALA A 7 8.39 -16.58 -28.96
N SER A 8 8.78 -17.86 -28.89
CA SER A 8 7.82 -18.93 -28.74
C SER A 8 7.02 -18.57 -27.49
N PRO A 9 5.70 -18.35 -27.58
CA PRO A 9 4.88 -18.30 -26.39
C PRO A 9 4.83 -19.76 -25.95
N ALA A 10 5.87 -20.21 -25.23
CA ALA A 10 5.70 -21.31 -24.30
C ALA A 10 4.71 -20.78 -23.27
N ALA A 11 3.44 -20.90 -23.61
CA ALA A 11 2.33 -20.78 -22.71
C ALA A 11 2.65 -21.75 -21.57
N HIS A 12 3.20 -21.21 -20.48
CA HIS A 12 3.02 -21.82 -19.17
C HIS A 12 1.53 -21.71 -18.87
N GLY A 13 0.75 -22.58 -19.52
CA GLY A 13 -0.66 -22.78 -19.29
C GLY A 13 -0.81 -23.46 -17.95
N HIS A 14 -0.59 -22.71 -16.88
CA HIS A 14 -1.28 -23.03 -15.64
C HIS A 14 -2.75 -22.82 -15.93
N ALA A 15 -3.48 -23.95 -16.04
CA ALA A 15 -4.93 -23.90 -16.06
C ALA A 15 -5.37 -23.02 -14.89
N PRO A 16 -6.31 -22.09 -15.10
CA PRO A 16 -6.77 -21.23 -14.02
C PRO A 16 -7.19 -22.12 -12.85
N PRO A 17 -6.85 -21.76 -11.60
CA PRO A 17 -7.24 -22.55 -10.45
C PRO A 17 -8.76 -22.72 -10.48
N PRO A 18 -9.27 -23.90 -10.06
CA PRO A 18 -10.69 -24.15 -10.06
C PRO A 18 -11.42 -23.07 -9.25
N LEU A 19 -12.63 -22.70 -9.70
CA LEU A 19 -13.40 -21.56 -9.16
C LEU A 19 -13.51 -21.59 -7.62
N TRP A 20 -13.65 -22.77 -7.03
CA TRP A 20 -13.77 -22.92 -5.57
C TRP A 20 -12.51 -22.48 -4.82
N ILE A 21 -11.31 -22.62 -5.41
CA ILE A 21 -10.06 -22.10 -4.83
C ILE A 21 -10.08 -20.57 -4.89
N THR A 22 -10.44 -20.00 -6.04
CA THR A 22 -10.55 -18.53 -6.18
C THR A 22 -11.55 -17.95 -5.16
N LEU A 23 -12.71 -18.59 -4.99
CA LEU A 23 -13.72 -18.19 -4.01
C LEU A 23 -13.23 -18.36 -2.57
N LEU A 24 -12.46 -19.41 -2.27
CA LEU A 24 -11.86 -19.61 -0.96
C LEU A 24 -10.88 -18.48 -0.62
N PHE A 25 -9.95 -18.16 -1.52
CA PHE A 25 -8.98 -17.08 -1.29
C PHE A 25 -9.64 -15.70 -1.26
N ALA A 26 -10.66 -15.47 -2.09
CA ALA A 26 -11.49 -14.27 -2.01
C ALA A 26 -12.23 -14.18 -0.66
N GLY A 27 -12.76 -15.29 -0.16
CA GLY A 27 -13.39 -15.37 1.16
C GLY A 27 -12.41 -15.06 2.30
N ILE A 28 -11.18 -15.57 2.22
CA ILE A 28 -10.10 -15.26 3.17
C ILE A 28 -9.76 -13.76 3.12
N LEU A 29 -9.67 -13.16 1.93
CA LEU A 29 -9.42 -11.73 1.78
C LEU A 29 -10.55 -10.89 2.39
N VAL A 30 -11.80 -11.23 2.12
CA VAL A 30 -12.97 -10.55 2.72
C VAL A 30 -12.98 -10.70 4.23
N ALA A 31 -12.66 -11.89 4.75
CA ALA A 31 -12.56 -12.14 6.18
C ALA A 31 -11.42 -11.33 6.82
N LEU A 32 -10.26 -11.20 6.16
CA LEU A 32 -9.17 -10.32 6.61
C LEU A 32 -9.65 -8.86 6.72
N ILE A 33 -10.31 -8.35 5.67
CA ILE A 33 -10.83 -6.98 5.65
C ILE A 33 -11.85 -6.78 6.78
N ALA A 34 -12.77 -7.73 6.97
CA ALA A 34 -13.74 -7.67 8.06
C ALA A 34 -13.07 -7.71 9.43
N CYS A 35 -12.08 -8.58 9.67
CA CYS A 35 -11.35 -8.64 10.93
C CYS A 35 -10.59 -7.34 11.22
N LEU A 36 -10.00 -6.69 10.20
CA LEU A 36 -9.37 -5.38 10.36
C LEU A 36 -10.39 -4.29 10.67
N ALA A 37 -11.56 -4.32 10.05
CA ALA A 37 -12.63 -3.35 10.31
C ALA A 37 -13.23 -3.49 11.72
N PHE A 38 -13.32 -4.72 12.24
CA PHE A 38 -13.87 -5.02 13.58
C PHE A 38 -12.80 -5.20 14.66
N GLU A 39 -11.56 -4.76 14.41
CA GLU A 39 -10.44 -4.91 15.35
C GLU A 39 -10.78 -4.43 16.77
N GLU A 40 -11.49 -3.31 16.90
CA GLU A 40 -11.89 -2.73 18.19
C GLU A 40 -12.73 -3.69 19.05
N LYS A 41 -13.41 -4.66 18.43
CA LYS A 41 -14.19 -5.70 19.12
C LYS A 41 -13.40 -7.00 19.37
N ILE A 42 -12.29 -7.20 18.66
CA ILE A 42 -11.54 -8.46 18.65
C ILE A 42 -10.38 -8.43 19.65
N HIS A 43 -10.04 -7.27 20.23
CA HIS A 43 -8.93 -7.08 21.18
C HIS A 43 -7.57 -7.63 20.68
N ALA A 44 -7.42 -7.81 19.37
CA ALA A 44 -6.18 -8.24 18.73
C ALA A 44 -5.55 -7.05 18.00
N LYS A 45 -4.22 -6.96 17.98
CA LYS A 45 -3.51 -5.90 17.27
C LYS A 45 -3.66 -6.09 15.74
N LYS A 46 -3.84 -5.01 14.95
CA LYS A 46 -3.82 -5.03 13.47
C LYS A 46 -2.75 -5.94 12.87
N SER A 47 -1.51 -5.84 13.37
CA SER A 47 -0.38 -6.62 12.88
C SER A 47 -0.55 -8.14 13.08
N VAL A 48 -1.22 -8.56 14.14
CA VAL A 48 -1.47 -9.99 14.43
C VAL A 48 -2.53 -10.53 13.48
N ILE A 49 -3.59 -9.77 13.23
CA ILE A 49 -4.64 -10.13 12.28
C ILE A 49 -4.04 -10.30 10.88
N ALA A 50 -3.37 -9.25 10.36
CA ALA A 50 -2.75 -9.31 9.04
C ALA A 50 -1.72 -10.44 8.92
N GLY A 51 -0.87 -10.62 9.93
CA GLY A 51 0.11 -11.70 9.96
C GLY A 51 -0.52 -13.10 9.99
N GLY A 52 -1.57 -13.31 10.80
CA GLY A 52 -2.27 -14.59 10.89
C GLY A 52 -2.93 -14.98 9.57
N PHE A 53 -3.65 -14.06 8.94
CA PHE A 53 -4.24 -14.28 7.62
C PHE A 53 -3.17 -14.53 6.56
N ALA A 54 -2.07 -13.77 6.54
CA ALA A 54 -0.96 -14.00 5.61
C ALA A 54 -0.37 -15.42 5.74
N VAL A 55 -0.16 -15.91 6.97
CA VAL A 55 0.32 -17.27 7.22
C VAL A 55 -0.69 -18.30 6.73
N ILE A 56 -1.97 -18.13 7.05
CA ILE A 56 -3.04 -19.04 6.58
C ILE A 56 -3.08 -19.09 5.05
N THR A 57 -3.06 -17.94 4.38
CA THR A 57 -3.04 -17.82 2.92
C THR A 57 -1.82 -18.51 2.32
N LEU A 58 -0.64 -18.34 2.92
CA LEU A 58 0.61 -18.94 2.43
C LEU A 58 0.59 -20.47 2.60
N LEU A 59 0.14 -20.96 3.76
CA LEU A 59 0.02 -22.41 4.02
C LEU A 59 -1.00 -23.07 3.10
N LEU A 60 -2.16 -22.45 2.88
CA LEU A 60 -3.15 -22.94 1.92
C LEU A 60 -2.64 -22.87 0.48
N GLY A 61 -1.92 -21.80 0.12
CA GLY A 61 -1.28 -21.65 -1.18
C GLY A 61 -0.25 -22.75 -1.46
N ALA A 62 0.53 -23.12 -0.45
CA ALA A 62 1.46 -24.24 -0.52
C ALA A 62 0.72 -25.60 -0.60
N ALA A 63 -0.31 -25.80 0.23
CA ALA A 63 -1.09 -27.05 0.27
C ALA A 63 -1.85 -27.34 -1.03
N PHE A 64 -2.36 -26.31 -1.71
CA PHE A 64 -3.03 -26.43 -3.00
C PHE A 64 -2.07 -26.37 -4.20
N HIS A 65 -0.76 -26.40 -3.98
CA HIS A 65 0.27 -26.29 -5.02
C HIS A 65 0.11 -25.06 -5.95
N LEU A 66 -0.44 -23.97 -5.41
CA LEU A 66 -0.59 -22.69 -6.12
C LEU A 66 0.73 -21.91 -6.18
N LEU A 67 1.62 -22.18 -5.23
CA LEU A 67 2.95 -21.58 -5.18
C LEU A 67 3.94 -22.41 -5.99
N PRO A 68 4.74 -21.79 -6.88
CA PRO A 68 5.82 -22.48 -7.57
C PRO A 68 6.95 -22.79 -6.57
N VAL A 69 6.88 -23.97 -5.95
CA VAL A 69 7.87 -24.48 -4.98
C VAL A 69 8.96 -25.34 -5.64
N GLY A 70 9.01 -25.37 -6.98
CA GLY A 70 10.04 -26.11 -7.72
C GLY A 70 11.43 -25.45 -7.64
N PRO A 71 12.50 -26.22 -7.91
CA PRO A 71 13.85 -25.66 -8.05
C PRO A 71 13.91 -24.73 -9.26
N LEU A 72 14.58 -23.59 -9.12
CA LEU A 72 14.90 -22.72 -10.24
C LEU A 72 15.96 -23.38 -11.11
N VAL A 73 15.70 -23.51 -12.41
CA VAL A 73 16.65 -24.05 -13.38
C VAL A 73 17.10 -22.93 -14.31
N ASN A 74 18.41 -22.69 -14.37
CA ASN A 74 18.98 -21.71 -15.29
C ASN A 74 18.94 -22.21 -16.75
N VAL A 75 19.23 -21.31 -17.70
CA VAL A 75 19.36 -21.62 -19.14
C VAL A 75 20.33 -22.78 -19.42
N PHE A 76 21.27 -23.04 -18.50
CA PHE A 76 22.27 -24.10 -18.57
C PHE A 76 21.84 -25.42 -17.88
N GLY A 77 20.61 -25.53 -17.37
CA GLY A 77 20.12 -26.75 -16.71
C GLY A 77 20.55 -26.93 -15.25
N GLU A 78 21.31 -25.98 -14.69
CA GLU A 78 21.75 -26.01 -13.29
C GLU A 78 20.61 -25.60 -12.34
N GLN A 79 20.44 -26.36 -11.26
CA GLN A 79 19.50 -26.03 -10.19
C GLN A 79 20.12 -24.97 -9.28
N LEU A 80 19.49 -23.80 -9.20
CA LEU A 80 19.83 -22.80 -8.21
C LEU A 80 19.28 -23.23 -6.84
N PRO A 81 20.03 -23.04 -5.75
CA PRO A 81 19.60 -23.40 -4.39
C PRO A 81 18.49 -22.47 -3.83
N VAL A 82 17.93 -21.60 -4.66
CA VAL A 82 16.87 -20.66 -4.29
C VAL A 82 15.53 -21.10 -4.90
N PRO A 83 14.44 -21.15 -4.10
CA PRO A 83 13.10 -21.43 -4.62
C PRO A 83 12.60 -20.33 -5.58
N VAL A 84 11.78 -20.70 -6.57
CA VAL A 84 11.22 -19.78 -7.59
C VAL A 84 10.51 -18.58 -6.95
N TYR A 85 9.75 -18.80 -5.87
CA TYR A 85 8.99 -17.74 -5.21
C TYR A 85 9.86 -16.62 -4.62
N VAL A 86 11.15 -16.87 -4.31
CA VAL A 86 12.07 -15.86 -3.77
C VAL A 86 12.45 -14.82 -4.83
N GLN A 87 12.52 -15.23 -6.11
CA GLN A 87 12.73 -14.31 -7.23
C GLN A 87 11.43 -13.61 -7.66
N GLY A 88 10.27 -14.20 -7.36
CA GLY A 88 8.97 -13.57 -7.62
C GLY A 88 8.68 -12.35 -6.73
N VAL A 89 9.49 -12.12 -5.70
CA VAL A 89 9.41 -10.95 -4.82
C VAL A 89 10.31 -9.83 -5.35
N ASP A 90 9.74 -8.66 -5.60
CA ASP A 90 10.52 -7.46 -5.90
C ASP A 90 11.10 -6.87 -4.61
N TRP A 91 12.35 -7.24 -4.32
CA TRP A 91 13.09 -6.76 -3.16
C TRP A 91 13.35 -5.25 -3.18
N SER A 92 13.42 -4.64 -4.37
CA SER A 92 13.60 -3.19 -4.50
C SER A 92 12.38 -2.46 -3.97
N VAL A 93 11.18 -2.90 -4.37
CA VAL A 93 9.91 -2.33 -3.92
C VAL A 93 9.76 -2.46 -2.40
N ILE A 94 10.04 -3.63 -1.82
CA ILE A 94 9.98 -3.83 -0.36
C ILE A 94 10.95 -2.89 0.35
N SER A 95 12.19 -2.78 -0.14
CA SER A 95 13.21 -1.93 0.48
C SER A 95 12.82 -0.45 0.44
N ILE A 96 12.22 0.03 -0.65
CA ILE A 96 11.75 1.42 -0.81
C ILE A 96 10.55 1.68 0.11
N ILE A 97 9.58 0.77 0.19
CA ILE A 97 8.41 0.91 1.07
C ILE A 97 8.85 0.95 2.54
N LEU A 98 9.73 0.03 2.96
CA LEU A 98 10.25 0.03 4.33
C LEU A 98 11.08 1.27 4.63
N GLY A 99 12.00 1.65 3.74
CA GLY A 99 12.86 2.82 3.90
C GLY A 99 12.06 4.12 4.00
N SER A 100 11.12 4.34 3.09
CA SER A 100 10.24 5.51 3.11
C SER A 100 9.34 5.54 4.35
N SER A 101 8.83 4.39 4.80
CA SER A 101 7.98 4.31 5.99
C SER A 101 8.76 4.65 7.27
N VAL A 102 9.97 4.10 7.42
CA VAL A 102 10.86 4.41 8.56
C VAL A 102 11.29 5.87 8.54
N PHE A 103 11.68 6.39 7.37
CA PHE A 103 12.03 7.80 7.21
C PHE A 103 10.89 8.72 7.65
N VAL A 104 9.67 8.46 7.17
CA VAL A 104 8.48 9.21 7.56
C VAL A 104 8.21 9.11 9.05
N ASP A 105 8.30 7.92 9.65
CA ASP A 105 8.08 7.74 11.10
C ASP A 105 9.05 8.61 11.90
N VAL A 106 10.33 8.62 11.55
CA VAL A 106 11.35 9.44 12.20
C VAL A 106 11.05 10.93 12.02
N VAL A 107 10.76 11.37 10.79
CA VAL A 107 10.42 12.78 10.50
C VAL A 107 9.17 13.20 11.26
N SER A 108 8.16 12.34 11.37
CA SER A 108 6.91 12.64 12.09
C SER A 108 7.16 12.95 13.57
N ARG A 109 8.11 12.25 14.20
CA ARG A 109 8.49 12.44 15.61
C ARG A 109 9.18 13.78 15.88
N THR A 110 9.79 14.40 14.87
CA THR A 110 10.44 15.72 15.02
C THR A 110 9.44 16.87 15.20
N GLY A 111 8.15 16.64 14.95
CA GLY A 111 7.12 17.67 14.99
C GLY A 111 7.03 18.53 13.72
N LEU A 112 7.80 18.22 12.67
CA LEU A 112 7.77 18.91 11.38
C LEU A 112 6.35 18.98 10.81
N PHE A 113 5.65 17.84 10.75
CA PHE A 113 4.30 17.77 10.20
C PHE A 113 3.29 18.61 11.00
N SER A 114 3.39 18.58 12.33
CA SER A 114 2.57 19.42 13.21
C SER A 114 2.83 20.92 13.00
N TRP A 115 4.09 21.30 12.78
CA TRP A 115 4.45 22.69 12.46
C TRP A 115 3.87 23.13 11.11
N ILE A 116 3.98 22.29 10.08
CA ILE A 116 3.38 22.54 8.75
C ILE A 116 1.87 22.72 8.87
N ALA A 117 1.17 21.83 9.58
CA ALA A 117 -0.27 21.91 9.77
C ALA A 117 -0.72 23.22 10.44
N ILE A 118 -0.01 23.67 11.48
CA ILE A 118 -0.27 24.97 12.12
C ILE A 118 -0.04 26.10 11.13
N ARG A 119 1.01 26.01 10.30
CA ARG A 119 1.32 27.06 9.33
C ARG A 119 0.27 27.17 8.23
N LEU A 120 -0.17 26.03 7.68
CA LEU A 120 -1.24 25.96 6.68
C LEU A 120 -2.57 26.45 7.25
N THR A 121 -2.89 26.09 8.49
CA THR A 121 -4.11 26.56 9.18
C THR A 121 -4.10 28.06 9.42
N LYS A 122 -2.95 28.63 9.80
CA LYS A 122 -2.82 30.09 9.94
C LYS A 122 -2.92 30.79 8.58
N GLN A 123 -2.31 30.22 7.53
CA GLN A 123 -2.34 30.78 6.18
C GLN A 123 -3.74 30.74 5.54
N SER A 124 -4.55 29.72 5.85
CA SER A 124 -5.93 29.64 5.36
C SER A 124 -6.87 30.67 6.02
N GLY A 125 -6.43 31.35 7.09
CA GLY A 125 -7.26 32.31 7.83
C GLY A 125 -8.49 31.68 8.48
N GLY A 126 -8.48 30.37 8.70
CA GLY A 126 -9.62 29.61 9.23
C GLY A 126 -10.70 29.26 8.20
N ASP A 127 -10.52 29.61 6.92
CA ASP A 127 -11.43 29.22 5.85
C ASP A 127 -11.18 27.74 5.46
N PRO A 128 -12.18 26.84 5.62
CA PRO A 128 -12.04 25.43 5.26
C PRO A 128 -11.73 25.21 3.78
N LEU A 129 -12.18 26.07 2.87
CA LEU A 129 -11.94 25.85 1.44
C LEU A 129 -10.47 26.10 1.08
N LYS A 130 -9.90 27.18 1.61
CA LYS A 130 -8.46 27.50 1.45
C LYS A 130 -7.58 26.47 2.11
N LEU A 131 -8.02 25.95 3.26
CA LEU A 131 -7.35 24.88 3.97
C LEU A 131 -7.34 23.57 3.16
N LEU A 132 -8.46 23.24 2.51
CA LEU A 132 -8.55 22.07 1.64
C LEU A 132 -7.59 22.17 0.45
N TRP A 133 -7.51 23.35 -0.18
CA TRP A 133 -6.56 23.56 -1.29
C TRP A 133 -5.10 23.40 -0.85
N SER A 134 -4.74 23.93 0.33
CA SER A 134 -3.38 23.82 0.83
C SER A 134 -3.01 22.40 1.23
N TYR A 135 -3.93 21.67 1.89
CA TYR A 135 -3.76 20.25 2.14
C TYR A 135 -3.74 19.42 0.87
N GLY A 136 -4.60 19.71 -0.11
CA GLY A 136 -4.62 19.02 -1.39
C GLY A 136 -3.31 19.15 -2.16
N LEU A 137 -2.72 20.36 -2.19
CA LEU A 137 -1.40 20.57 -2.79
C LEU A 137 -0.31 19.80 -2.02
N MET A 138 -0.35 19.84 -0.69
CA MET A 138 0.58 19.07 0.14
C MET A 138 0.46 17.57 -0.11
N THR A 139 -0.77 17.06 -0.27
CA THR A 139 -1.05 15.66 -0.59
C THR A 139 -0.40 15.25 -1.90
N VAL A 140 -0.56 16.04 -2.96
CA VAL A 140 0.05 15.74 -4.27
C VAL A 140 1.58 15.69 -4.16
N VAL A 141 2.19 16.67 -3.49
CA VAL A 141 3.65 16.73 -3.30
C VAL A 141 4.14 15.54 -2.46
N PHE A 142 3.45 15.22 -1.37
CA PHE A 142 3.85 14.12 -0.49
C PHE A 142 3.66 12.77 -1.17
N SER A 143 2.58 12.55 -1.92
CA SER A 143 2.34 11.30 -2.65
C SER A 143 3.29 11.08 -3.83
N ALA A 144 3.86 12.15 -4.39
CA ALA A 144 4.88 12.05 -5.41
C ALA A 144 6.26 11.61 -4.84
N VAL A 145 6.52 11.90 -3.57
CA VAL A 145 7.81 11.60 -2.90
C VAL A 145 7.73 10.36 -2.00
N LEU A 146 6.53 10.06 -1.50
CA LEU A 146 6.24 8.97 -0.57
C LEU A 146 5.25 7.98 -1.20
N ASN A 147 5.13 6.80 -0.58
CA ASN A 147 4.04 5.87 -0.92
C ASN A 147 2.67 6.50 -0.62
N ASN A 148 1.68 6.24 -1.49
CA ASN A 148 0.31 6.76 -1.41
C ASN A 148 -0.35 6.50 -0.05
N VAL A 149 -0.16 5.31 0.52
CA VAL A 149 -0.73 4.96 1.85
C VAL A 149 -0.13 5.84 2.94
N THR A 150 1.18 6.04 2.92
CA THR A 150 1.89 6.83 3.92
C THR A 150 1.52 8.30 3.82
N ALA A 151 1.46 8.86 2.61
CA ALA A 151 1.01 10.22 2.37
C ALA A 151 -0.43 10.44 2.91
N MET A 152 -1.33 9.49 2.65
CA MET A 152 -2.72 9.55 3.14
C MET A 152 -2.80 9.57 4.68
N ILE A 153 -2.01 8.73 5.37
CA ILE A 153 -2.01 8.68 6.84
C ILE A 153 -1.51 10.00 7.43
N ILE A 154 -0.40 10.54 6.91
CA ILE A 154 0.16 11.80 7.40
C ILE A 154 -0.84 12.93 7.17
N VAL A 155 -1.21 13.18 5.93
CA VAL A 155 -2.04 14.34 5.58
C VAL A 155 -3.40 14.23 6.24
N GLY A 156 -4.03 13.05 6.22
CA GLY A 156 -5.31 12.85 6.88
C GLY A 156 -5.27 13.12 8.38
N SER A 157 -4.20 12.72 9.08
CA SER A 157 -4.02 13.02 10.51
C SER A 157 -3.86 14.53 10.78
N LEU A 158 -3.13 15.25 9.90
CA LEU A 158 -2.94 16.70 10.02
C LEU A 158 -4.22 17.48 9.71
N SER A 159 -4.98 17.04 8.71
CA SER A 159 -6.30 17.59 8.36
C SER A 159 -7.29 17.40 9.51
N ALA A 160 -7.30 16.22 10.15
CA ALA A 160 -8.10 15.98 11.35
C ALA A 160 -7.74 16.93 12.50
N VAL A 161 -6.45 17.10 12.80
CA VAL A 161 -6.00 18.02 13.85
C VAL A 161 -6.36 19.48 13.53
N SER A 162 -6.22 19.88 12.28
CA SER A 162 -6.47 21.27 11.85
C SER A 162 -7.96 21.61 11.86
N LEU A 163 -8.80 20.72 11.35
CA LEU A 163 -10.26 20.86 11.39
C LEU A 163 -10.80 20.79 12.82
N GLY A 164 -10.22 19.95 13.68
CA GLY A 164 -10.52 19.91 15.11
C GLY A 164 -10.25 21.25 15.79
N LYS A 165 -9.10 21.89 15.52
CA LYS A 165 -8.76 23.23 16.03
C LYS A 165 -9.70 24.34 15.53
N LEU A 166 -10.28 24.16 14.35
CA LEU A 166 -11.25 25.11 13.77
C LEU A 166 -12.70 24.81 14.18
N GLY A 167 -12.97 23.73 14.91
CA GLY A 167 -14.33 23.29 15.24
C GLY A 167 -15.15 22.86 14.01
N ARG A 168 -14.48 22.32 12.98
CA ARG A 168 -15.07 21.92 11.69
C ARG A 168 -14.88 20.43 11.37
N THR A 169 -14.99 19.58 12.39
CA THR A 169 -14.83 18.12 12.24
C THR A 169 -15.90 17.49 11.35
N ASP A 170 -17.04 18.16 11.15
CA ASP A 170 -18.09 17.79 10.19
C ASP A 170 -17.58 17.66 8.75
N LYS A 171 -16.53 18.41 8.39
CA LYS A 171 -15.94 18.42 7.04
C LYS A 171 -14.80 17.43 6.85
N LEU A 172 -14.37 16.74 7.90
CA LEU A 172 -13.21 15.84 7.86
C LEU A 172 -13.35 14.76 6.80
N LEU A 173 -14.53 14.12 6.72
CA LEU A 173 -14.76 13.05 5.77
C LEU A 173 -14.64 13.55 4.32
N GLY A 174 -15.12 14.77 4.04
CA GLY A 174 -14.95 15.40 2.73
C GLY A 174 -13.49 15.70 2.39
N PHE A 175 -12.70 16.18 3.36
CA PHE A 175 -11.26 16.37 3.20
C PHE A 175 -10.55 15.06 2.88
N LEU A 176 -10.80 14.01 3.68
CA LEU A 176 -10.14 12.71 3.51
C LEU A 176 -10.46 12.05 2.17
N VAL A 177 -11.69 12.20 1.66
CA VAL A 177 -12.07 11.68 0.33
C VAL A 177 -11.31 12.43 -0.77
N ILE A 178 -11.24 13.76 -0.69
CA ILE A 178 -10.56 14.58 -1.70
C ILE A 178 -9.05 14.34 -1.66
N GLU A 179 -8.46 14.31 -0.46
CA GLU A 179 -7.05 13.98 -0.25
C GLU A 179 -6.74 12.56 -0.75
N GLY A 180 -7.59 11.57 -0.44
CA GLY A 180 -7.41 10.19 -0.92
C GLY A 180 -7.52 10.04 -2.44
N LEU A 181 -8.24 10.91 -3.13
CA LEU A 181 -8.21 10.98 -4.60
C LEU A 181 -6.94 11.66 -5.10
N LEU A 182 -6.51 12.74 -4.45
CA LEU A 182 -5.32 13.49 -4.80
C LEU A 182 -4.02 12.73 -4.57
N THR A 183 -3.95 11.81 -3.60
CA THR A 183 -2.78 10.94 -3.41
C THR A 183 -2.51 10.10 -4.66
N ASN A 184 -3.55 9.50 -5.24
CA ASN A 184 -3.40 8.71 -6.47
C ASN A 184 -2.93 9.58 -7.65
N VAL A 185 -3.43 10.82 -7.75
CA VAL A 185 -2.95 11.77 -8.77
C VAL A 185 -1.49 12.14 -8.55
N GLY A 186 -1.07 12.37 -7.29
CA GLY A 186 0.32 12.65 -6.96
C GLY A 186 1.26 11.48 -7.26
N GLY A 187 0.82 10.25 -6.97
CA GLY A 187 1.57 9.04 -7.32
C GLY A 187 1.83 8.91 -8.82
N LEU A 188 0.84 9.24 -9.65
CA LEU A 188 0.98 9.23 -11.13
C LEU A 188 1.97 10.26 -11.67
N LEU A 189 2.34 11.28 -10.90
CA LEU A 189 3.33 12.28 -11.33
C LEU A 189 4.77 11.73 -11.31
N THR A 190 5.02 10.56 -10.69
CA THR A 190 6.36 9.97 -10.60
C THR A 190 6.33 8.48 -10.91
N LEU A 191 7.43 7.94 -11.46
CA LEU A 191 7.62 6.50 -11.71
C LEU A 191 7.95 5.69 -10.44
N ILE A 192 7.93 6.33 -9.26
CA ILE A 192 8.44 5.79 -7.99
C ILE A 192 7.30 5.26 -7.10
N SER A 193 6.05 5.66 -7.38
CA SER A 193 4.86 5.30 -6.59
C SER A 193 4.23 3.99 -7.07
#